data_AF-A0A6B2X648-F1
#
_entry.id   AF-A0A6B2X648-F1
#
_cell.length_a   1.000
_cell.length_b   1.000
_cell.length_c   1.000
_cell.angle_alpha   90.00
_cell.angle_beta   90.00
_cell.angle_gamma   90.00
#
_symmetry.space_group_name_H-M   'P 1'
#
loop_
_entity.id
_entity.type
_entity.pdbx_description
1 polymer ?
#
loop_
_entity_poly.entity_id
_entity_poly.type
_entity_poly.pdbx_seq_one_letter_code
_entity_poly.pdbx_strand_id
1 'polypeptide(L)' 'MSKDLAMDADTAARHTRFGKLPERIRFEDMTEEVESAPGGGANASYDPAGNWKYYSCLALDLGL' A
#
# COMPACT_ATOMS: atom_id res chain seq x y z
N MET A 1 0.55 34.37 3.20
CA MET A 1 1.92 34.31 2.66
C MET A 1 2.81 33.23 3.28
N SER A 2 2.79 32.98 4.59
CA SER A 2 3.68 31.99 5.23
C SER A 2 3.27 30.52 5.05
N LYS A 3 1.98 30.24 4.90
CA LYS A 3 1.45 28.88 4.72
C LYS A 3 1.73 28.30 3.34
N ASP A 4 1.71 29.15 2.32
CA ASP A 4 1.96 28.76 0.93
C ASP A 4 3.42 28.32 0.71
N LEU A 5 4.37 29.00 1.38
CA LEU A 5 5.79 28.65 1.37
C LEU A 5 6.08 27.33 2.12
N ALA A 6 5.37 27.05 3.21
CA ALA A 6 5.51 25.79 3.96
C ALA A 6 4.95 24.59 3.17
N MET A 7 3.84 24.77 2.46
CA MET A 7 3.28 23.74 1.56
C MET A 7 4.21 23.41 0.39
N ASP A 8 4.94 24.39 -0.12
CA ASP A 8 5.93 24.20 -1.19
C ASP A 8 7.12 23.35 -0.70
N ALA A 9 7.64 23.62 0.50
CA ALA A 9 8.73 22.86 1.11
C ALA A 9 8.36 21.37 1.36
N ASP A 10 7.17 21.11 1.89
CA ASP A 10 6.65 19.74 2.09
C ASP A 10 6.46 19.00 0.76
N THR A 11 6.07 19.73 -0.29
CA THR A 11 5.90 19.18 -1.63
C THR A 11 7.25 18.84 -2.26
N ALA A 12 8.25 19.70 -2.11
CA ALA A 12 9.63 19.44 -2.54
C ALA A 12 10.26 18.25 -1.81
N ALA A 13 10.04 18.13 -0.49
CA ALA A 13 10.52 16.99 0.29
C ALA A 13 9.88 15.67 -0.18
N ARG A 14 8.58 15.67 -0.47
CA ARG A 14 7.88 14.49 -1.03
C ARG A 14 8.42 14.11 -2.41
N HIS A 15 8.60 15.07 -3.32
CA HIS A 15 9.16 14.80 -4.64
C HIS A 15 10.60 14.30 -4.59
N THR A 16 11.39 14.77 -3.63
CA THR A 16 12.76 14.28 -3.42
C THR A 16 12.75 12.84 -2.93
N ARG A 17 11.80 12.48 -2.04
CA ARG A 17 11.70 11.13 -1.47
C ARG A 17 11.05 10.12 -2.41
N PHE A 18 10.05 10.53 -3.19
CA PHE A 18 9.18 9.62 -3.95
C PHE A 18 9.23 9.86 -5.47
N GLY A 19 9.96 10.87 -5.94
CA GLY A 19 10.03 11.23 -7.35
C GLY A 19 8.75 11.92 -7.86
N LYS A 20 8.51 11.81 -9.16
CA LYS A 20 7.31 12.31 -9.82
C LYS A 20 6.33 11.16 -10.05
N LEU A 21 5.04 11.48 -10.05
CA LEU A 21 4.02 10.52 -10.48
C LEU A 21 4.27 10.16 -11.95
N PRO A 22 4.09 8.89 -12.35
CA PRO A 22 4.07 8.49 -13.75
C PRO A 22 3.02 9.27 -14.55
N GLU A 23 3.16 9.23 -15.88
CA GLU A 23 2.12 9.75 -16.76
C GLU A 23 0.80 9.03 -16.52
N ARG A 24 -0.30 9.77 -16.67
CA ARG A 24 -1.65 9.22 -16.48
C ARG A 24 -1.92 8.17 -17.56
N ILE A 25 -2.38 7.00 -17.14
CA ILE A 25 -2.82 5.93 -18.03
C ILE A 25 -4.01 6.42 -18.85
N ARG A 26 -4.06 6.05 -20.13
CA ARG A 26 -5.18 6.41 -20.99
C ARG A 26 -6.44 5.69 -20.53
N PHE A 27 -7.59 6.28 -20.77
CA PHE A 27 -8.85 5.69 -20.30
C PHE A 27 -9.11 4.33 -20.96
N GLU A 28 -8.74 4.18 -22.23
CA GLU A 28 -8.82 2.94 -22.98
C GLU A 28 -7.91 1.81 -22.44
N ASP A 29 -6.88 2.16 -21.68
CA ASP A 29 -5.93 1.21 -21.07
C ASP A 29 -6.29 0.88 -19.60
N MET A 30 -7.36 1.47 -19.07
CA MET A 30 -7.82 1.26 -17.69
C MET A 30 -8.76 0.05 -17.62
N THR A 31 -8.57 -0.81 -16.61
CA THR A 31 -9.46 -1.94 -16.33
C THR A 31 -10.38 -1.61 -15.15
N GLU A 32 -11.64 -2.04 -15.19
CA GLU A 32 -12.56 -1.92 -14.05
C GLU A 32 -12.08 -2.75 -12.86
N GLU A 33 -12.28 -2.26 -11.64
CA GLU A 33 -12.02 -3.01 -10.42
C GLU A 33 -12.93 -4.24 -10.37
N VAL A 34 -12.34 -5.42 -10.10
CA VAL A 34 -13.07 -6.68 -9.94
C VAL A 34 -12.89 -7.13 -8.50
N GLU A 35 -13.97 -7.60 -7.88
CA GLU A 35 -13.92 -8.22 -6.56
C GLU A 35 -12.84 -9.30 -6.55
N SER A 36 -11.84 -9.13 -5.69
CA SER A 36 -10.82 -10.16 -5.54
C SER A 36 -11.49 -11.40 -4.99
N ALA A 37 -11.32 -12.54 -5.67
CA ALA A 37 -11.75 -13.82 -5.09
C ALA A 37 -11.15 -13.93 -3.67
N PRO A 38 -11.93 -14.35 -2.65
CA PRO A 38 -11.40 -14.51 -1.30
C PRO A 38 -10.13 -15.34 -1.38
N GLY A 39 -9.00 -14.74 -0.96
CA GLY A 39 -7.71 -15.42 -0.95
C GLY A 39 -7.83 -16.69 -0.09
N GLY A 40 -7.99 -17.84 -0.75
CA GLY A 40 -8.15 -19.16 -0.11
C GLY A 40 -9.46 -19.90 -0.41
N GLY A 41 -10.37 -19.36 -1.23
CA GLY A 41 -11.64 -20.02 -1.57
C GLY A 41 -12.58 -20.18 -0.38
N ALA A 42 -13.60 -21.04 -0.51
CA ALA A 42 -14.64 -21.27 0.52
C ALA A 42 -14.12 -21.75 1.89
N ASN A 43 -12.81 -22.02 2.00
CA ASN A 43 -12.14 -22.52 3.21
C ASN A 43 -11.27 -21.45 3.90
N ALA A 44 -11.25 -20.20 3.41
CA ALA A 44 -10.54 -19.09 4.04
C ALA A 44 -11.28 -18.54 5.28
N SER A 45 -11.84 -19.42 6.11
CA SER A 45 -12.33 -18.99 7.43
C SER A 45 -11.13 -18.54 8.23
N TYR A 46 -11.16 -17.28 8.69
CA TYR A 46 -10.11 -16.71 9.53
C TYR A 46 -9.92 -17.58 10.79
N ASP A 47 -8.78 -18.27 10.87
CA ASP A 47 -8.37 -19.05 12.04
C ASP A 47 -7.35 -18.25 12.86
N PRO A 48 -7.79 -17.51 13.90
CA PRO A 48 -6.88 -16.74 14.75
C PRO A 48 -5.86 -17.64 15.47
N ALA A 49 -6.17 -18.92 15.69
CA ALA A 49 -5.28 -19.88 16.34
C ALA A 49 -4.24 -20.51 15.39
N GLY A 50 -4.47 -20.45 14.07
CA GLY A 50 -3.55 -20.95 13.04
C GLY A 50 -2.61 -19.88 12.49
N ASN A 51 -2.95 -18.60 12.68
CA ASN A 51 -2.28 -17.48 12.02
C ASN A 51 -0.88 -17.15 12.58
N TRP A 52 -0.58 -17.53 13.83
CA TRP A 52 0.75 -17.35 14.44
C TRP A 52 1.89 -18.03 13.67
N LYS A 53 1.57 -19.08 12.90
CA LYS A 53 2.55 -19.83 12.10
C LYS A 53 3.12 -19.03 10.92
N TYR A 54 2.42 -17.99 10.46
CA TYR A 54 2.85 -17.15 9.34
C TYR A 54 3.56 -15.87 9.79
N TYR A 55 3.46 -15.50 11.07
CA TYR A 55 4.12 -14.33 11.63
C TYR A 55 5.57 -14.57 12.03
N SER A 56 6.15 -15.76 11.80
CA SER A 56 7.55 -16.03 12.14
C SER A 56 8.53 -15.07 11.45
N CYS A 57 8.24 -14.65 10.22
CA CYS A 57 9.05 -13.64 9.52
C CYS A 57 8.84 -12.25 10.12
N LEU A 58 7.59 -11.86 10.39
CA LEU A 58 7.27 -10.56 10.99
C LEU A 58 7.84 -10.40 12.41
N ALA A 59 7.80 -11.46 13.22
CA ALA A 59 8.37 -11.45 14.57
C ALA A 59 9.90 -11.33 14.54
N LEU A 60 10.57 -12.05 13.62
CA LEU A 60 12.01 -11.91 13.38
C LEU A 60 12.38 -10.50 12.89
N ASP A 61 11.60 -9.94 11.96
CA ASP A 61 11.82 -8.58 11.44
C ASP A 61 11.65 -7.50 12.51
N LEU A 62 10.84 -7.77 13.54
CA LEU A 62 10.60 -6.86 14.68
C LEU A 62 11.48 -7.15 15.91
N GLY A 63 12.25 -8.24 15.91
CA GLY A 63 13.16 -8.60 17.01
C GLY A 63 12.46 -8.99 18.32
N LEU A 64 11.24 -9.54 18.23
CA LEU A 64 10.43 -10.00 19.38
C LEU A 64 10.67 -11.47 19.72
#